data_AF-A0A815WIZ6-F1
#
_entry.id   AF-A0A815WIZ6-F1
#
_cell.length_a   1.000
_cell.length_b   1.000
_cell.length_c   1.000
_cell.angle_alpha   90.00
_cell.angle_beta   90.00
_cell.angle_gamma   90.00
#
_symmetry.space_group_name_H-M   'P 1'
#
loop_
_entity.id
_entity.type
_entity.pdbx_description
1 polymer ?
#
loop_
_entity_poly.entity_id
_entity_poly.type
_entity_poly.pdbx_seq_one_letter_code
_entity_poly.pdbx_strand_id
1 'polypeptide(L)'
;MTSTPSQTQQTTFPLTSLENSYHHVPIRLVLSRCLLSNVLGIPLFIEKCILYIEEHGLSTEGLYRISGYKNQVELVINKLIQDPNYDLNLLQIPASAVATAFKDMMRKLNEPILSLEQFDDCQTLTIDQLREQNFSPLKKALLRTSDLKYRTNKFIFKHLY
;
A
#
# COMPACT_ATOMS: atom_id res chain seq x y z
N MET A 1 44.01 -23.47 -33.99
CA MET A 1 42.58 -23.50 -34.38
C MET A 1 41.94 -24.57 -33.49
N THR A 2 41.08 -24.33 -32.50
CA THR A 2 40.25 -23.19 -32.12
C THR A 2 39.87 -23.34 -30.63
N SER A 3 39.63 -22.18 -30.02
CA SER A 3 39.13 -21.82 -28.68
C SER A 3 38.10 -22.72 -27.98
N THR A 4 38.19 -22.70 -26.64
CA THR A 4 37.17 -23.02 -25.62
C THR A 4 36.03 -21.97 -25.58
N PRO A 5 35.10 -21.93 -24.60
CA PRO A 5 33.68 -22.28 -24.77
C PRO A 5 32.73 -21.09 -24.55
N SER A 6 31.50 -21.16 -25.06
CA SER A 6 30.44 -20.20 -24.72
C SER A 6 29.32 -20.89 -23.95
N GLN A 7 29.44 -20.88 -22.63
CA GLN A 7 28.32 -21.13 -21.72
C GLN A 7 27.49 -19.84 -21.64
N THR A 8 26.24 -19.91 -22.07
CA THR A 8 25.23 -18.86 -21.88
C THR A 8 24.93 -18.78 -20.38
N GLN A 9 25.48 -17.77 -19.71
CA GLN A 9 25.18 -17.47 -18.30
C GLN A 9 23.73 -17.00 -18.17
N GLN A 10 22.85 -17.89 -17.71
CA GLN A 10 21.64 -17.49 -17.02
C GLN A 10 22.07 -16.94 -15.67
N THR A 11 22.04 -15.62 -15.52
CA THR A 11 22.22 -14.94 -14.23
C THR A 11 21.00 -15.20 -13.36
N THR A 12 21.02 -16.33 -12.65
CA THR A 12 20.11 -16.61 -11.54
C THR A 12 20.48 -15.65 -10.41
N PHE A 13 19.74 -14.55 -10.27
CA PHE A 13 19.82 -13.71 -9.08
C PHE A 13 19.38 -14.56 -7.87
N PRO A 14 20.17 -14.69 -6.80
CA PRO A 14 19.78 -15.45 -5.63
C PRO A 14 18.65 -14.71 -4.90
N LEU A 15 17.42 -15.18 -5.09
CA LEU A 15 16.20 -14.66 -4.44
C LEU A 15 16.19 -14.83 -2.91
N THR A 16 17.13 -15.59 -2.34
CA THR A 16 17.12 -16.02 -0.94
C THR A 16 17.82 -15.08 0.04
N SER A 17 18.51 -14.04 -0.41
CA SER A 17 19.25 -13.13 0.49
C SER A 17 18.50 -11.83 0.85
N LEU A 18 17.43 -11.51 0.12
CA LEU A 18 16.60 -10.31 0.36
C LEU A 18 15.37 -10.63 1.22
N GLU A 19 14.82 -11.85 1.13
CA GLU A 19 13.63 -12.31 1.87
C GLU A 19 13.73 -12.12 3.39
N ASN A 20 14.93 -12.29 3.96
CA ASN A 20 15.16 -12.20 5.41
C ASN A 20 15.38 -10.78 5.94
N SER A 21 15.60 -9.77 5.10
CA SER A 21 15.89 -8.41 5.57
C SER A 21 14.63 -7.61 5.89
N TYR A 22 13.52 -7.87 5.17
CA TYR A 22 12.28 -7.09 5.28
C TYR A 22 11.39 -7.45 6.47
N HIS A 23 11.51 -8.66 7.01
CA HIS A 23 10.80 -9.07 8.22
C HIS A 23 11.27 -8.30 9.47
N HIS A 24 12.47 -7.71 9.43
CA HIS A 24 13.09 -7.01 10.55
C HIS A 24 13.29 -5.51 10.34
N VAL A 25 12.85 -4.93 9.22
CA VAL A 25 12.78 -3.46 9.13
C VAL A 25 11.58 -3.02 9.97
N PRO A 26 11.79 -2.38 11.14
CA PRO A 26 10.65 -1.96 11.94
C PRO A 26 9.86 -0.97 11.09
N ILE A 27 8.56 -1.21 10.96
CA ILE A 27 7.66 -0.35 10.16
C ILE A 27 7.63 1.08 10.70
N ARG A 28 8.02 1.26 11.97
CA ARG A 28 8.40 2.56 12.54
C ARG A 28 9.42 3.30 11.68
N LEU A 29 10.44 2.62 11.14
CA LEU A 29 11.46 3.17 10.25
C LEU A 29 10.95 3.40 8.82
N VAL A 30 10.04 2.57 8.30
CA VAL A 30 9.45 2.76 6.94
C VAL A 30 8.48 3.95 6.96
N LEU A 31 7.63 4.05 7.98
CA LEU A 31 6.76 5.20 8.20
C LEU A 31 7.56 6.45 8.59
N SER A 32 8.68 6.32 9.32
CA SER A 32 9.59 7.43 9.65
C SER A 32 10.52 7.85 8.50
N ARG A 33 10.73 7.02 7.47
CA ARG A 33 11.52 7.40 6.27
C ARG A 33 10.64 7.78 5.08
N CYS A 34 9.40 7.29 5.00
CA CYS A 34 8.35 7.78 4.10
C CYS A 34 7.68 9.07 4.61
N LEU A 35 8.29 9.76 5.58
CA LEU A 35 7.68 10.92 6.25
C LEU A 35 7.42 12.05 5.27
N LEU A 36 6.13 12.15 4.94
CA LEU A 36 5.41 13.29 4.42
C LEU A 36 5.70 13.59 2.94
N SER A 37 4.69 13.37 2.09
CA SER A 37 4.49 14.37 1.04
C SER A 37 4.23 15.71 1.73
N ASN A 38 5.07 16.68 1.41
CA ASN A 38 5.02 18.06 1.88
C ASN A 38 3.69 18.77 1.56
N VAL A 39 2.87 18.21 0.65
CA VAL A 39 1.62 18.84 0.18
C VAL A 39 0.37 18.28 0.88
N LEU A 40 0.24 16.96 1.05
CA LEU A 40 -0.98 16.33 1.58
C LEU A 40 -0.83 15.82 3.02
N GLY A 41 0.40 15.67 3.51
CA GLY A 41 0.67 15.14 4.85
C GLY A 41 0.18 13.69 5.00
N ILE A 42 0.38 12.87 3.97
CA ILE A 42 0.13 11.42 3.97
C ILE A 42 1.45 10.66 3.63
N PRO A 43 1.55 9.36 3.94
CA PRO A 43 2.72 8.56 3.58
C PRO A 43 2.89 8.43 2.05
N LEU A 44 4.08 8.73 1.53
CA LEU A 44 4.38 8.68 0.09
C LEU A 44 4.10 7.31 -0.54
N PHE A 45 4.39 6.23 0.19
CA PHE A 45 4.06 4.88 -0.27
C PHE A 45 2.57 4.72 -0.61
N ILE A 46 1.69 5.25 0.25
CA ILE A 46 0.23 5.16 0.08
C ILE A 46 -0.20 6.01 -1.11
N GLU A 47 0.30 7.24 -1.17
CA GLU A 47 0.02 8.18 -2.25
C GLU A 47 0.42 7.60 -3.62
N LYS A 48 1.65 7.12 -3.76
CA LYS A 48 2.17 6.56 -5.02
C LYS A 48 1.41 5.31 -5.45
N CYS A 49 1.13 4.39 -4.51
CA CYS A 49 0.35 3.19 -4.84
C CYS A 49 -1.05 3.56 -5.34
N ILE A 50 -1.74 4.46 -4.63
CA ILE A 50 -3.11 4.86 -4.98
C ILE A 50 -3.14 5.58 -6.32
N LEU A 51 -2.26 6.58 -6.54
CA LEU A 51 -2.23 7.31 -7.81
C LEU A 51 -1.95 6.38 -9.00
N TYR A 52 -1.03 5.44 -8.85
CA TYR A 52 -0.76 4.44 -9.87
C TYR A 52 -1.98 3.55 -10.17
N ILE A 53 -2.72 3.16 -9.12
CA ILE A 53 -3.92 2.35 -9.26
C ILE A 53 -5.07 3.15 -9.88
N GLU A 54 -5.21 4.44 -9.58
CA GLU A 54 -6.19 5.31 -10.24
C GLU A 54 -5.86 5.53 -11.71
N GLU A 55 -4.58 5.63 -12.06
CA GLU A 55 -4.14 5.82 -13.45
C GLU A 55 -4.28 4.54 -14.29
N HIS A 56 -3.87 3.38 -13.78
CA HIS A 56 -3.77 2.13 -14.56
C HIS A 56 -4.77 1.05 -14.16
N GLY A 57 -5.43 1.18 -13.01
CA GLY A 57 -6.25 0.13 -12.40
C GLY A 57 -7.75 0.24 -12.65
N LEU A 58 -8.28 1.40 -13.03
CA LEU A 58 -9.74 1.62 -13.14
C LEU A 58 -10.42 0.72 -14.19
N SER A 59 -9.70 0.29 -15.23
CA SER A 59 -10.18 -0.66 -16.23
C SER A 59 -9.84 -2.12 -15.91
N THR A 60 -9.16 -2.39 -14.79
CA THR A 60 -8.75 -3.75 -14.40
C THR A 60 -9.91 -4.48 -13.72
N GLU A 61 -10.41 -5.54 -14.35
CA GLU A 61 -11.44 -6.38 -13.74
C GLU A 61 -10.96 -7.02 -12.44
N GLY A 62 -11.77 -6.92 -11.38
CA GLY A 62 -11.44 -7.55 -10.10
C GLY A 62 -10.22 -6.93 -9.40
N LEU A 63 -9.91 -5.65 -9.68
CA LEU A 63 -8.95 -4.88 -8.90
C LEU A 63 -9.26 -5.01 -7.40
N TYR A 64 -8.22 -5.11 -6.57
CA TYR A 64 -8.27 -5.46 -5.14
C TYR A 64 -8.79 -6.87 -4.79
N ARG A 65 -9.62 -7.51 -5.61
CA ARG A 65 -10.07 -8.90 -5.42
C ARG A 65 -9.02 -9.91 -5.87
N ILE A 66 -8.44 -9.72 -7.05
CA ILE A 66 -7.43 -10.60 -7.64
C ILE A 66 -6.04 -10.21 -7.12
N SER A 67 -5.29 -11.19 -6.60
CA SER A 67 -3.92 -10.97 -6.14
C SER A 67 -2.94 -10.91 -7.32
N GLY A 68 -1.98 -10.00 -7.26
CA GLY A 68 -0.87 -9.94 -8.22
C GLY A 68 0.20 -10.99 -7.96
N TYR A 69 1.10 -11.17 -8.93
CA TYR A 69 2.20 -12.12 -8.81
C TYR A 69 3.20 -11.70 -7.72
N LYS A 70 3.57 -12.64 -6.83
CA LYS A 70 4.40 -12.36 -5.64
C LYS A 70 5.70 -11.64 -5.96
N ASN A 71 6.41 -12.07 -7.01
CA ASN A 71 7.65 -11.45 -7.46
C ASN A 71 7.48 -9.96 -7.85
N GLN A 72 6.36 -9.60 -8.49
CA GLN A 72 6.05 -8.22 -8.84
C GLN A 72 5.69 -7.39 -7.60
N VAL A 73 4.91 -7.98 -6.69
CA VAL A 73 4.53 -7.37 -5.41
C VAL A 73 5.77 -7.02 -4.58
N GLU A 74 6.68 -7.97 -4.42
CA GLU A 74 7.95 -7.77 -3.71
C GLU A 74 8.81 -6.71 -4.39
N LEU A 75 8.85 -6.70 -5.73
CA LEU A 75 9.59 -5.69 -6.48
C LEU A 75 9.07 -4.28 -6.22
N VAL A 76 7.75 -4.07 -6.19
CA VAL A 76 7.12 -2.78 -5.84
C VAL A 76 7.54 -2.32 -4.47
N ILE A 77 7.39 -3.19 -3.48
CA ILE A 77 7.69 -2.88 -2.08
C ILE A 77 9.17 -2.51 -1.95
N ASN A 78 10.06 -3.30 -2.55
CA ASN A 78 11.51 -3.06 -2.47
C ASN A 78 11.90 -1.74 -3.11
N LYS A 79 11.32 -1.40 -4.27
CA LYS A 79 11.61 -0.14 -4.95
C LYS A 79 11.15 1.07 -4.15
N LEU A 80 9.94 1.06 -3.62
CA LEU A 80 9.40 2.17 -2.83
C LEU A 80 10.07 2.30 -1.45
N ILE A 81 10.58 1.21 -0.87
CA ILE A 81 11.37 1.26 0.37
C ILE A 81 12.76 1.84 0.10
N GLN A 82 13.39 1.46 -1.01
CA GLN A 82 14.71 1.99 -1.40
C GLN A 82 14.63 3.48 -1.75
N ASP A 83 13.63 3.86 -2.55
CA ASP A 83 13.38 5.23 -2.96
C ASP A 83 11.86 5.53 -2.90
N PRO A 84 11.39 6.28 -1.88
CA PRO A 84 9.98 6.66 -1.76
C PRO A 84 9.45 7.53 -2.92
N ASN A 85 10.33 8.17 -3.69
CA ASN A 85 9.98 9.00 -4.84
C ASN A 85 10.02 8.23 -6.16
N TYR A 86 10.34 6.94 -6.13
CA TYR A 86 10.45 6.12 -7.31
C TYR A 86 9.16 6.13 -8.15
N ASP A 87 9.30 6.29 -9.46
CA ASP A 87 8.19 6.29 -10.40
C ASP A 87 7.79 4.85 -10.77
N LEU A 88 6.63 4.42 -10.28
CA LEU A 88 6.09 3.08 -10.53
C LEU A 88 5.77 2.83 -12.01
N ASN A 89 5.56 3.88 -12.82
CA ASN A 89 5.32 3.76 -14.26
C ASN A 89 6.49 3.11 -15.00
N LEU A 90 7.70 3.27 -14.48
CA LEU A 90 8.92 2.69 -15.07
C LEU A 90 8.97 1.17 -14.96
N LEU A 91 8.18 0.56 -14.05
CA LEU A 91 8.19 -0.88 -13.82
C LEU A 91 7.33 -1.67 -14.80
N GLN A 92 6.38 -1.01 -15.49
CA GLN A 92 5.44 -1.67 -16.42
C GLN A 92 4.77 -2.91 -15.82
N ILE A 93 4.35 -2.81 -14.55
CA ILE A 93 3.71 -3.88 -13.79
C ILE A 93 2.19 -3.70 -13.80
N PRO A 94 1.40 -4.78 -13.67
CA PRO A 94 -0.05 -4.64 -13.58
C PRO A 94 -0.47 -3.97 -12.27
N ALA A 95 -1.55 -3.19 -12.32
CA ALA A 95 -2.15 -2.54 -11.15
C ALA A 95 -2.56 -3.55 -10.05
N SER A 96 -2.85 -4.81 -10.40
CA SER A 96 -3.13 -5.88 -9.44
C SER A 96 -1.96 -6.19 -8.51
N ALA A 97 -0.71 -6.07 -8.99
CA ALA A 97 0.50 -6.21 -8.18
C ALA A 97 0.65 -5.04 -7.21
N VAL A 98 0.46 -3.81 -7.67
CA VAL A 98 0.52 -2.60 -6.83
C VAL A 98 -0.59 -2.60 -5.78
N ALA A 99 -1.81 -3.00 -6.14
CA ALA A 99 -2.92 -3.17 -5.22
C ALA A 99 -2.64 -4.23 -4.14
N THR A 100 -1.93 -5.31 -4.50
CA THR A 100 -1.54 -6.35 -3.55
C THR A 100 -0.44 -5.86 -2.61
N ALA A 101 0.59 -5.17 -3.13
CA ALA A 101 1.63 -4.53 -2.34
C ALA A 101 1.05 -3.50 -1.35
N PHE A 102 0.08 -2.70 -1.81
CA PHE A 102 -0.66 -1.77 -0.96
C PHE A 102 -1.37 -2.50 0.19
N LYS A 103 -2.15 -3.57 -0.11
CA LYS A 103 -2.82 -4.38 0.92
C LYS A 103 -1.84 -4.99 1.91
N ASP A 104 -0.70 -5.51 1.44
CA ASP A 104 0.33 -6.09 2.30
C ASP A 104 0.92 -5.07 3.26
N MET A 105 1.21 -3.86 2.78
CA MET A 105 1.72 -2.80 3.64
C MET A 105 0.70 -2.35 4.67
N MET A 106 -0.59 -2.25 4.30
CA MET A 106 -1.65 -1.93 5.25
C MET A 106 -1.82 -3.00 6.33
N ARG A 107 -1.73 -4.29 5.98
CA ARG A 107 -1.78 -5.40 6.96
C ARG A 107 -0.60 -5.41 7.93
N LYS A 108 0.56 -4.95 7.49
CA LYS A 108 1.78 -4.95 8.28
C LYS A 108 1.85 -3.77 9.26
N LEU A 109 0.99 -2.76 9.14
CA LEU A 109 0.98 -1.62 10.06
C LEU A 109 0.83 -2.07 11.52
N ASN A 110 1.70 -1.55 12.40
CA ASN A 110 1.69 -1.88 13.84
C ASN A 110 0.35 -1.55 14.51
N GLU A 111 -0.31 -0.49 14.02
CA GLU A 111 -1.65 -0.12 14.43
C GLU A 111 -2.57 -0.16 13.21
N PRO A 112 -3.75 -0.76 13.34
CA PRO A 112 -4.71 -0.79 12.26
C PRO A 112 -5.14 0.63 11.87
N ILE A 113 -5.50 0.79 10.60
CA ILE A 113 -5.97 2.06 10.00
C ILE A 113 -7.14 2.65 10.82
N LEU A 114 -8.02 1.78 11.32
CA LEU A 114 -9.03 2.09 12.34
C LEU A 114 -8.70 1.30 13.60
N SER A 115 -8.61 1.95 14.76
CA SER A 115 -8.48 1.22 16.02
C SER A 115 -9.72 0.37 16.29
N LEU A 116 -9.60 -0.66 17.13
CA LEU A 116 -10.74 -1.51 17.51
C LEU A 116 -11.89 -0.66 18.09
N GLU A 117 -11.59 0.29 18.96
CA GLU A 117 -12.60 1.23 19.49
C GLU A 117 -13.30 2.02 18.39
N GLN A 118 -12.56 2.48 17.37
CA GLN A 118 -13.15 3.21 16.24
C GLN A 118 -13.99 2.31 15.36
N PHE A 119 -13.55 1.07 15.17
CA PHE A 119 -14.32 0.08 14.43
C PHE A 119 -15.62 -0.26 15.15
N ASP A 120 -15.60 -0.40 16.47
CA ASP A 120 -16.79 -0.61 17.30
C ASP A 120 -17.72 0.61 17.24
N ASP A 121 -17.18 1.84 17.37
CA ASP A 121 -17.94 3.08 17.17
C ASP A 121 -18.63 3.11 15.79
N CYS A 122 -17.97 2.60 14.74
CA CYS A 122 -18.55 2.49 13.40
C CYS A 122 -19.64 1.41 13.31
N GLN A 123 -19.49 0.31 14.05
CA GLN A 123 -20.49 -0.78 14.11
C GLN A 123 -21.75 -0.40 14.90
N THR A 124 -21.67 0.59 15.80
CA THR A 124 -22.85 1.08 16.53
C THR A 124 -23.89 1.77 15.64
N LEU A 125 -23.56 2.05 14.37
CA LEU A 125 -24.51 2.60 13.42
C LEU A 125 -25.64 1.61 13.15
N THR A 126 -26.85 1.97 13.59
CA THR A 126 -28.04 1.17 13.29
C THR A 126 -28.47 1.37 11.84
N ILE A 127 -29.21 0.40 11.28
CA ILE A 127 -29.77 0.46 9.92
C ILE A 127 -30.65 1.73 9.74
N ASP A 128 -31.27 2.21 10.82
CA ASP A 128 -32.09 3.42 10.80
C ASP A 128 -31.24 4.71 10.69
N GLN A 129 -30.11 4.78 11.40
CA GLN A 129 -29.16 5.89 11.26
C GLN A 129 -28.48 5.93 9.89
N LEU A 130 -28.23 4.76 9.27
CA LEU A 130 -27.73 4.66 7.90
C LEU A 130 -28.77 5.17 6.89
N ARG A 131 -30.06 4.87 7.09
CA ARG A 131 -31.16 5.39 6.27
C ARG A 131 -31.30 6.90 6.35
N GLU A 132 -31.09 7.47 7.54
CA GLU A 132 -31.13 8.91 7.77
C GLU A 132 -29.84 9.65 7.35
N GLN A 133 -28.85 8.94 6.76
CA GLN A 133 -27.53 9.49 6.43
C GLN A 133 -26.82 10.16 7.63
N ASN A 134 -27.12 9.70 8.84
CA ASN A 134 -26.57 10.27 10.06
C ASN A 134 -25.20 9.66 10.35
N PHE A 135 -24.20 10.05 9.57
CA PHE A 135 -22.81 9.60 9.72
C PHE A 135 -22.07 10.31 10.86
N SER A 136 -22.78 10.96 11.80
CA SER A 136 -22.16 11.69 12.91
C SER A 136 -21.29 10.80 13.82
N PRO A 137 -21.64 9.53 14.12
CA PRO A 137 -20.79 8.63 14.91
C PRO A 137 -19.50 8.26 14.15
N LEU A 138 -19.61 7.91 12.86
CA LEU A 138 -18.47 7.60 12.00
C LEU A 138 -17.51 8.80 11.88
N LYS A 139 -18.07 9.99 11.62
CA LYS A 139 -17.29 11.23 11.52
C LYS A 139 -16.58 11.55 12.84
N LYS A 140 -17.24 11.32 13.97
CA LYS A 140 -16.65 11.51 15.32
C LYS A 140 -15.53 10.50 15.60
N ALA A 141 -15.71 9.24 15.23
CA ALA A 141 -14.68 8.20 15.37
C ALA A 141 -13.42 8.53 14.56
N LEU A 142 -13.59 9.00 13.31
CA LEU A 142 -12.48 9.41 12.44
C LEU A 142 -11.77 10.68 12.95
N LEU A 143 -12.52 11.66 13.45
CA LEU A 143 -11.96 12.91 14.00
C LEU A 143 -11.20 12.71 15.31
N ARG A 144 -11.41 11.59 16.02
CA ARG A 144 -10.67 11.22 17.24
C ARG A 144 -9.24 10.71 16.96
N THR A 145 -8.87 10.50 15.68
CA THR A 145 -7.52 10.07 15.29
C THR A 145 -6.53 11.23 15.25
N SER A 146 -5.22 10.95 15.19
CA SER A 146 -4.22 11.95 14.87
C SER A 146 -4.43 12.51 13.45
N ASP A 147 -4.06 13.77 13.20
CA ASP A 147 -4.26 14.42 11.90
C ASP A 147 -3.70 13.62 10.72
N LEU A 148 -2.53 13.00 10.91
CA LEU A 148 -1.90 12.15 9.90
C LEU A 148 -2.74 10.91 9.57
N LYS A 149 -3.29 10.23 10.60
CA LYS A 149 -4.17 9.08 10.41
C LYS A 149 -5.48 9.49 9.76
N TYR A 150 -6.09 10.58 10.21
CA TYR A 150 -7.31 11.11 9.61
C TYR A 150 -7.13 11.40 8.12
N ARG A 151 -6.07 12.14 7.74
CA ARG A 151 -5.78 12.49 6.35
C ARG A 151 -5.52 11.26 5.49
N THR A 152 -4.74 10.31 6.01
CA THR A 152 -4.45 9.04 5.34
C THR A 152 -5.72 8.22 5.12
N ASN A 153 -6.54 8.05 6.16
CA ASN A 153 -7.80 7.30 6.07
C ASN A 153 -8.77 7.97 5.12
N LYS A 154 -8.91 9.30 5.20
CA LYS A 154 -9.73 10.09 4.28
C LYS A 154 -9.30 9.89 2.83
N PHE A 155 -7.99 9.86 2.57
CA PHE A 155 -7.45 9.63 1.23
C PHE A 155 -7.74 8.22 0.73
N ILE A 156 -7.52 7.20 1.57
CA ILE A 156 -7.82 5.80 1.23
C ILE A 156 -9.33 5.61 0.98
N PHE A 157 -10.21 6.14 1.83
CA PHE A 157 -11.65 6.00 1.66
C PHE A 157 -12.16 6.74 0.41
N LYS A 158 -11.55 7.89 0.07
CA LYS A 158 -11.89 8.58 -1.18
C LYS A 158 -11.52 7.76 -2.41
N HIS A 159 -10.38 7.07 -2.38
CA HIS A 159 -9.94 6.22 -3.48
C HIS A 159 -10.87 5.02 -3.72
N LEU A 160 -11.45 4.47 -2.64
CA LEU A 160 -12.33 3.30 -2.71
C LEU A 160 -13.79 3.63 -3.09
N TYR A 161 -14.14 4.91 -3.25
CA TYR A 161 -15.49 5.39 -3.59
C TYR A 161 -15.57 5.81 -5.06
#